data_AF-A0A8S9WZY2-F1
#
_entry.id   AF-A0A8S9WZY2-F1
#
_cell.length_a   1.000
_cell.length_b   1.000
_cell.length_c   1.000
_cell.angle_alpha   90.00
_cell.angle_beta   90.00
_cell.angle_gamma   90.00
#
_symmetry.space_group_name_H-M   'P 1'
#
loop_
_entity.id
_entity.type
_entity.pdbx_description
1 polymer ?
#
loop_
_entity_poly.entity_id
_entity_poly.type
_entity_poly.pdbx_seq_one_letter_code
_entity_poly.pdbx_strand_id
1 'polypeptide(L)'
;MLYERRIVFTSRKLNRLSACVQAANAIIYPMNWQHIFIPVLPIHLVDYLFAPMPYLIGVPHALVDRVKKADVGDVVILDADNNTIESPFDDLASLPQEVVKQLKSQLKTQVMGDGVSRAFLRALVSLIGGYRDALIVNQGEKITFDDEAFVETRPTTMQPFLRKMLELQIFQQFIDERLTMLNAGLGFSDEFEHEAWNYCDKNSSKIKGQYKEWTSAM
;
A
#
# COMPACT_ATOMS: atom_id res chain seq x y z
N MET A 1 -7.31 -0.92 -0.01
CA MET A 1 -6.25 0.07 -0.32
C MET A 1 -5.38 -0.39 -1.48
N LEU A 2 -4.81 -1.60 -1.46
CA LEU A 2 -4.03 -2.20 -2.57
C LEU A 2 -4.85 -2.55 -3.85
N TYR A 3 -6.04 -1.98 -3.99
CA TYR A 3 -6.92 -2.07 -5.15
C TYR A 3 -7.59 -0.72 -5.44
N GLU A 4 -7.12 0.34 -4.77
CA GLU A 4 -7.63 1.71 -4.91
C GLU A 4 -9.16 1.80 -4.90
N ARG A 5 -9.80 1.11 -3.94
CA ARG A 5 -11.24 1.17 -3.78
C ARG A 5 -11.68 2.50 -3.20
N ARG A 6 -12.97 2.81 -3.38
CA ARG A 6 -13.70 3.82 -2.59
C ARG A 6 -13.95 3.25 -1.19
N ILE A 7 -13.32 3.82 -0.18
CA ILE A 7 -13.30 3.29 1.20
C ILE A 7 -13.85 4.34 2.16
N VAL A 8 -14.87 3.95 2.92
CA VAL A 8 -15.48 4.74 3.99
C VAL A 8 -15.20 4.08 5.34
N PHE A 9 -14.69 4.86 6.28
CA PHE A 9 -14.69 4.51 7.70
C PHE A 9 -15.85 5.21 8.38
N THR A 10 -16.53 4.56 9.31
CA THR A 10 -17.57 5.19 10.14
C THR A 10 -17.38 4.88 11.62
N SER A 11 -17.67 5.87 12.46
CA SER A 11 -17.72 5.76 13.91
C SER A 11 -18.51 6.92 14.49
N ARG A 12 -19.09 6.71 15.68
CA ARG A 12 -19.72 7.72 16.53
C ARG A 12 -18.69 8.60 17.23
N LYS A 13 -17.44 8.15 17.34
CA LYS A 13 -16.35 8.87 18.01
C LYS A 13 -15.36 9.42 16.98
N LEU A 14 -15.30 10.75 16.84
CA LEU A 14 -14.45 11.41 15.84
C LEU A 14 -12.96 11.11 16.01
N ASN A 15 -12.48 11.00 17.24
CA ASN A 15 -11.07 10.66 17.52
C ASN A 15 -10.70 9.24 17.01
N ARG A 16 -11.60 8.27 17.20
CA ARG A 16 -11.43 6.91 16.66
C ARG A 16 -11.50 6.94 15.15
N LEU A 17 -12.47 7.65 14.58
CA LEU A 17 -12.65 7.78 13.14
C LEU A 17 -11.38 8.32 12.47
N SER A 18 -10.90 9.48 12.90
CA SER A 18 -9.70 10.10 12.34
C SER A 18 -8.46 9.23 12.53
N ALA A 19 -8.31 8.60 13.71
CA ALA A 19 -7.19 7.72 13.99
C ALA A 19 -7.19 6.48 13.09
N CYS A 20 -8.34 5.83 12.87
CA CYS A 20 -8.44 4.68 11.99
C CYS A 20 -8.11 5.02 10.53
N VAL A 21 -8.61 6.15 10.03
CA VAL A 21 -8.34 6.58 8.65
C VAL A 21 -6.87 6.94 8.45
N GLN A 22 -6.28 7.69 9.40
CA GLN A 22 -4.86 8.04 9.36
C GLN A 22 -3.97 6.79 9.51
N ALA A 23 -4.30 5.88 10.42
CA ALA A 23 -3.58 4.63 10.59
C ALA A 23 -3.64 3.76 9.34
N ALA A 24 -4.81 3.68 8.68
CA ALA A 24 -4.96 2.97 7.40
C ALA A 24 -4.05 3.54 6.31
N ASN A 25 -3.91 4.87 6.24
CA ASN A 25 -2.96 5.51 5.33
C ASN A 25 -1.49 5.26 5.74
N ALA A 26 -1.17 5.18 7.03
CA ALA A 26 0.20 4.95 7.47
C ALA A 26 0.68 3.50 7.22
N ILE A 27 -0.19 2.50 7.31
CA ILE A 27 0.19 1.08 7.12
C ILE A 27 0.53 0.72 5.67
N ILE A 28 0.26 1.58 4.69
CA ILE A 28 0.65 1.35 3.28
C ILE A 28 2.07 1.83 2.95
N TYR A 29 2.80 2.40 3.92
CA TYR A 29 4.21 2.77 3.78
C TYR A 29 5.04 1.62 3.17
N PRO A 30 5.88 1.88 2.14
CA PRO A 30 6.40 3.18 1.72
C PRO A 30 5.50 3.93 0.72
N MET A 31 4.41 3.31 0.27
CA MET A 31 3.46 3.97 -0.63
C MET A 31 2.60 4.95 0.15
N ASN A 32 2.17 6.02 -0.54
CA ASN A 32 1.23 7.01 -0.02
C ASN A 32 -0.07 6.95 -0.81
N TRP A 33 -1.21 7.15 -0.16
CA TRP A 33 -2.49 7.25 -0.86
C TRP A 33 -2.53 8.50 -1.74
N GLN A 34 -2.80 8.32 -3.02
CA GLN A 34 -2.72 9.40 -4.03
C GLN A 34 -4.07 10.04 -4.35
N HIS A 35 -5.17 9.46 -3.88
CA HIS A 35 -6.52 9.92 -4.20
C HIS A 35 -7.12 10.75 -3.07
N ILE A 36 -8.42 11.05 -3.13
CA ILE A 36 -9.12 11.84 -2.11
C ILE A 36 -8.90 11.19 -0.73
N PHE A 37 -8.39 11.98 0.21
CA PHE A 37 -8.13 11.58 1.58
C PHE A 37 -8.74 12.58 2.55
N ILE A 38 -9.81 12.19 3.24
CA ILE A 38 -10.54 13.05 4.17
C ILE A 38 -10.74 12.28 5.49
N PRO A 39 -9.87 12.45 6.49
CA PRO A 39 -9.94 11.72 7.76
C PRO A 39 -11.26 11.88 8.52
N VAL A 40 -11.88 13.05 8.42
CA VAL A 40 -13.21 13.34 8.98
C VAL A 40 -13.95 14.24 8.00
N LEU A 41 -15.05 13.74 7.44
CA LEU A 41 -15.85 14.43 6.44
C LEU A 41 -16.78 15.46 7.12
N PRO A 42 -16.63 16.75 6.81
CA PRO A 42 -17.60 17.76 7.20
C PRO A 42 -18.94 17.58 6.46
N ILE A 43 -20.03 18.00 7.08
CA ILE A 43 -21.39 17.87 6.52
C ILE A 43 -21.59 18.55 5.17
N HIS A 44 -20.94 19.68 4.92
CA HIS A 44 -21.06 20.41 3.67
C HIS A 44 -20.25 19.79 2.53
N LEU A 45 -19.42 18.78 2.80
CA LEU A 45 -18.64 18.05 1.79
C LEU A 45 -19.21 16.64 1.54
N VAL A 46 -20.46 16.38 1.94
CA VAL A 46 -21.08 15.06 1.78
C VAL A 46 -21.09 14.59 0.31
N ASP A 47 -21.15 15.52 -0.63
CA ASP A 47 -21.19 15.24 -2.06
C ASP A 47 -19.91 14.55 -2.58
N TYR A 48 -18.79 14.67 -1.85
CA TYR A 48 -17.55 13.95 -2.20
C TYR A 48 -17.71 12.43 -2.11
N LEU A 49 -18.72 11.91 -1.39
CA LEU A 49 -19.00 10.48 -1.36
C LEU A 49 -19.47 9.94 -2.72
N PHE A 50 -20.01 10.79 -3.60
CA PHE A 50 -20.45 10.39 -4.93
C PHE A 50 -19.31 10.42 -5.97
N ALA A 51 -18.09 10.76 -5.56
CA ALA A 51 -16.96 10.79 -6.48
C ALA A 51 -16.71 9.39 -7.09
N PRO A 52 -16.54 9.29 -8.43
CA PRO A 52 -16.27 8.01 -9.09
C PRO A 52 -14.84 7.51 -8.89
N MET A 53 -13.90 8.42 -8.59
CA MET A 53 -12.50 8.09 -8.32
C MET A 53 -12.33 7.42 -6.95
N PRO A 54 -11.22 6.70 -6.73
CA PRO A 54 -10.90 6.15 -5.42
C PRO A 54 -10.88 7.23 -4.34
N TYR A 55 -11.24 6.84 -3.12
CA TYR A 55 -11.14 7.74 -1.98
C TYR A 55 -11.00 6.96 -0.68
N LEU A 56 -10.45 7.64 0.33
CA LEU A 56 -10.34 7.17 1.69
C LEU A 56 -10.93 8.24 2.61
N ILE A 57 -12.16 8.04 3.08
CA ILE A 57 -12.93 9.05 3.80
C ILE A 57 -13.45 8.51 5.13
N GLY A 58 -13.30 9.28 6.20
CA GLY A 58 -13.97 9.03 7.47
C GLY A 58 -15.29 9.77 7.55
N VAL A 59 -16.41 9.06 7.59
CA VAL A 59 -17.75 9.65 7.68
C VAL A 59 -18.28 9.49 9.11
N PRO A 60 -18.58 10.58 9.84
CA PRO A 60 -19.20 10.46 11.15
C PRO A 60 -20.53 9.72 11.06
N HIS A 61 -20.83 8.86 12.03
CA HIS A 61 -22.02 8.01 12.00
C HIS A 61 -23.33 8.78 11.74
N ALA A 62 -23.46 9.99 12.32
CA ALA A 62 -24.63 10.86 12.12
C ALA A 62 -24.84 11.33 10.66
N LEU A 63 -23.81 11.29 9.82
CA LEU A 63 -23.90 11.60 8.39
C LEU A 63 -24.18 10.35 7.55
N VAL A 64 -23.78 9.16 8.02
CA VAL A 64 -24.02 7.91 7.29
C VAL A 64 -25.52 7.67 7.09
N ASP A 65 -26.33 7.93 8.11
CA ASP A 65 -27.80 7.76 8.03
C ASP A 65 -28.48 8.71 7.02
N ARG A 66 -27.82 9.83 6.69
CA ARG A 66 -28.33 10.82 5.73
C ARG A 66 -28.06 10.44 4.28
N VAL A 67 -27.12 9.53 4.04
CA VAL A 67 -26.71 9.09 2.71
C VAL A 67 -27.28 7.70 2.48
N LYS A 68 -28.14 7.55 1.48
CA LYS A 68 -28.60 6.20 1.11
C LYS A 68 -27.41 5.46 0.49
N LYS A 69 -27.05 4.32 1.08
CA LYS A 69 -25.97 3.46 0.56
C LYS A 69 -26.13 3.15 -0.95
N ALA A 70 -27.36 3.01 -1.41
CA ALA A 70 -27.69 2.79 -2.83
C ALA A 70 -27.19 3.90 -3.76
N ASP A 71 -27.11 5.14 -3.27
CA ASP A 71 -26.72 6.29 -4.08
C ASP A 71 -25.19 6.41 -4.22
N VAL A 72 -24.43 5.75 -3.32
CA VAL A 72 -22.95 5.80 -3.31
C VAL A 72 -22.33 4.73 -4.23
N GLY A 73 -23.05 3.64 -4.48
CA GLY A 73 -22.64 2.52 -5.33
C GLY A 73 -21.61 1.61 -4.66
N ASP A 74 -20.68 1.05 -5.46
CA ASP A 74 -19.69 0.09 -4.97
C ASP A 74 -18.61 0.73 -4.08
N VAL A 75 -18.81 0.64 -2.77
CA VAL A 75 -17.95 1.24 -1.73
C VAL A 75 -17.68 0.22 -0.63
N VAL A 76 -16.46 0.22 -0.11
CA VAL A 76 -16.08 -0.55 1.07
C VAL A 76 -16.37 0.28 2.32
N ILE A 77 -17.22 -0.22 3.21
CA ILE A 77 -17.61 0.47 4.45
C ILE A 77 -17.06 -0.31 5.64
N LEU A 78 -16.25 0.34 6.47
CA LEU A 78 -15.76 -0.19 7.73
C LEU A 78 -16.42 0.56 8.89
N ASP A 79 -17.19 -0.15 9.71
CA ASP A 79 -17.74 0.37 10.96
C ASP A 79 -16.78 0.07 12.11
N ALA A 80 -16.10 1.11 12.60
CA ALA A 80 -15.09 0.99 13.66
C ALA A 80 -15.69 0.87 15.06
N ASP A 81 -17.01 1.04 15.22
CA ASP A 81 -17.70 0.81 16.49
C ASP A 81 -18.15 -0.65 16.62
N ASN A 82 -18.64 -1.24 15.52
CA ASN A 82 -19.12 -2.62 15.48
C ASN A 82 -18.09 -3.64 14.95
N ASN A 83 -16.94 -3.18 14.45
CA ASN A 83 -15.92 -3.99 13.78
C ASN A 83 -16.47 -4.80 12.59
N THR A 84 -17.40 -4.22 11.84
CA THR A 84 -17.97 -4.83 10.64
C THR A 84 -17.38 -4.20 9.39
N ILE A 85 -17.22 -5.02 8.35
CA ILE A 85 -16.76 -4.59 7.03
C ILE A 85 -17.82 -5.05 6.03
N GLU A 86 -18.37 -4.09 5.28
CA GLU A 86 -19.23 -4.33 4.13
C GLU A 86 -18.43 -4.03 2.87
N SER A 87 -18.29 -5.00 1.98
CA SER A 87 -17.57 -4.85 0.71
C SER A 87 -18.29 -5.63 -0.38
N PRO A 88 -18.57 -5.01 -1.54
CA PRO A 88 -19.06 -5.73 -2.71
C PRO A 88 -17.93 -6.51 -3.42
N PHE A 89 -16.68 -6.33 -2.99
CA PHE A 89 -15.49 -6.93 -3.60
C PHE A 89 -14.87 -8.02 -2.71
N ASP A 90 -14.25 -9.02 -3.34
CA ASP A 90 -13.46 -10.06 -2.67
C ASP A 90 -11.94 -9.81 -2.83
N ASP A 91 -11.52 -8.59 -2.49
CA ASP A 91 -10.13 -8.14 -2.65
C ASP A 91 -9.16 -8.98 -1.80
N LEU A 92 -9.57 -9.42 -0.61
CA LEU A 92 -8.70 -10.17 0.30
C LEU A 92 -8.37 -11.59 -0.24
N ALA A 93 -9.31 -12.24 -0.93
CA ALA A 93 -9.07 -13.54 -1.55
C ALA A 93 -8.10 -13.45 -2.73
N SER A 94 -8.11 -12.32 -3.45
CA SER A 94 -7.24 -12.10 -4.61
C SER A 94 -5.78 -11.75 -4.25
N LEU A 95 -5.49 -11.44 -2.98
CA LEU A 95 -4.13 -11.23 -2.51
C LEU A 95 -3.36 -12.57 -2.38
N PRO A 96 -2.02 -12.56 -2.52
CA PRO A 96 -1.20 -13.73 -2.23
C PRO A 96 -1.45 -14.28 -0.81
N GLN A 97 -2.09 -15.45 -0.72
CA GLN A 97 -2.60 -15.98 0.54
C GLN A 97 -1.49 -16.31 1.55
N GLU A 98 -0.27 -16.60 1.10
CA GLU A 98 0.89 -16.80 1.96
C GLU A 98 1.23 -15.52 2.74
N VAL A 99 1.27 -14.38 2.04
CA VAL A 99 1.52 -13.06 2.65
C VAL A 99 0.41 -12.71 3.64
N VAL A 100 -0.86 -12.96 3.27
CA VAL A 100 -2.01 -12.72 4.15
C VAL A 100 -1.95 -13.59 5.41
N LYS A 101 -1.62 -14.88 5.28
CA LYS A 101 -1.49 -15.79 6.43
C LYS A 101 -0.36 -15.37 7.36
N GLN A 102 0.79 -15.00 6.80
CA GLN A 102 1.94 -14.53 7.58
C GLN A 102 1.60 -13.24 8.35
N LEU A 103 1.00 -12.26 7.68
CA LEU A 103 0.56 -11.01 8.31
C LEU A 103 -0.45 -11.28 9.42
N LYS A 104 -1.48 -12.09 9.17
CA LYS A 104 -2.47 -12.47 10.19
C LYS A 104 -1.84 -13.17 11.38
N SER A 105 -0.82 -14.00 11.18
CA SER A 105 -0.09 -14.67 12.25
C SER A 105 0.66 -13.66 13.12
N GLN A 106 1.40 -12.74 12.49
CA GLN A 106 2.18 -11.71 13.18
C GLN A 106 1.29 -10.76 14.00
N LEU A 107 0.13 -10.38 13.46
CA LEU A 107 -0.82 -9.50 14.16
C LEU A 107 -1.54 -10.17 15.33
N LYS A 108 -1.58 -11.51 15.39
CA LYS A 108 -2.17 -12.26 16.51
C LYS A 108 -1.22 -12.42 17.68
N THR A 109 0.09 -12.44 17.43
CA THR A 109 1.10 -12.44 18.49
C THR A 109 1.03 -11.10 19.23
N GLN A 110 1.30 -11.06 20.54
CA GLN A 110 1.34 -9.78 21.25
C GLN A 110 2.38 -8.86 20.61
N VAL A 111 1.88 -7.77 20.04
CA VAL A 111 2.69 -6.80 19.32
C VAL A 111 3.01 -5.64 20.28
N MET A 112 4.29 -5.47 20.62
CA MET A 112 4.76 -4.32 21.39
C MET A 112 5.54 -3.36 20.48
N GLY A 113 5.50 -2.07 20.79
CA GLY A 113 6.24 -1.04 20.04
C GLY A 113 5.79 -0.91 18.59
N ASP A 114 6.75 -0.97 17.67
CA ASP A 114 6.54 -0.79 16.22
C ASP A 114 6.10 -2.07 15.49
N GLY A 115 5.82 -3.16 16.21
CA GLY A 115 5.61 -4.46 15.59
C GLY A 115 4.42 -4.52 14.62
N VAL A 116 3.39 -3.67 14.78
CA VAL A 116 2.25 -3.62 13.84
C VAL A 116 2.72 -3.04 12.53
N SER A 117 3.37 -1.88 12.59
CA SER A 117 3.97 -1.22 11.43
C SER A 117 4.98 -2.12 10.73
N ARG A 118 5.84 -2.83 11.48
CA ARG A 118 6.79 -3.79 10.90
C ARG A 118 6.12 -4.99 10.25
N ALA A 119 5.01 -5.49 10.78
CA ALA A 119 4.28 -6.59 10.17
C ALA A 119 3.71 -6.18 8.80
N PHE A 120 3.10 -5.00 8.71
CA PHE A 120 2.63 -4.45 7.43
C PHE A 120 3.79 -4.15 6.47
N LEU A 121 4.88 -3.56 6.97
CA LEU A 121 6.09 -3.30 6.18
C LEU A 121 6.64 -4.57 5.54
N ARG A 122 6.77 -5.65 6.31
CA ARG A 122 7.22 -6.96 5.83
C ARG A 122 6.29 -7.55 4.78
N ALA A 123 4.98 -7.40 4.98
CA ALA A 123 4.00 -7.84 4.00
C ALA A 123 4.18 -7.08 2.67
N LEU A 124 4.36 -5.75 2.72
CA LEU A 124 4.61 -4.93 1.54
C LEU A 124 5.94 -5.25 0.87
N VAL A 125 7.01 -5.45 1.63
CA VAL A 125 8.31 -5.92 1.11
C VAL A 125 8.17 -7.27 0.39
N SER A 126 7.39 -8.21 0.96
CA SER A 126 7.14 -9.49 0.31
C SER A 126 6.42 -9.33 -1.04
N LEU A 127 5.52 -8.34 -1.15
CA LEU A 127 4.78 -8.05 -2.38
C LEU A 127 5.64 -7.31 -3.41
N ILE A 128 6.22 -6.17 -3.03
CA ILE A 128 6.84 -5.21 -3.96
C ILE A 128 8.35 -5.05 -3.83
N GLY A 129 9.00 -5.72 -2.87
CA GLY A 129 10.45 -5.60 -2.67
C GLY A 129 11.32 -6.04 -3.85
N GLY A 130 10.75 -6.77 -4.82
CA GLY A 130 11.42 -7.13 -6.08
C GLY A 130 11.59 -5.98 -7.06
N TYR A 131 10.98 -4.81 -6.85
CA TYR A 131 11.00 -3.69 -7.81
C TYR A 131 12.41 -3.24 -8.23
N ARG A 132 13.42 -3.44 -7.38
CA ARG A 132 14.82 -3.10 -7.70
C ARG A 132 15.38 -3.93 -8.85
N ASP A 133 14.98 -5.20 -8.96
CA ASP A 133 15.44 -6.10 -10.01
C ASP A 133 14.88 -5.71 -11.38
N ALA A 134 13.88 -4.84 -11.39
CA ALA A 134 13.24 -4.27 -12.56
C ALA A 134 13.77 -2.88 -12.95
N LEU A 135 14.78 -2.36 -12.25
CA LEU A 135 15.42 -1.10 -12.63
C LEU A 135 16.39 -1.32 -13.79
N ILE A 136 16.21 -0.58 -14.88
CA ILE A 136 17.12 -0.58 -16.02
C ILE A 136 18.13 0.54 -15.84
N VAL A 137 19.42 0.19 -15.83
CA VAL A 137 20.53 1.14 -15.73
C VAL A 137 21.42 1.00 -16.96
N ASN A 138 21.27 1.93 -17.90
CA ASN A 138 22.11 2.02 -19.10
C ASN A 138 23.11 3.17 -18.98
N GLN A 139 24.33 2.98 -19.46
CA GLN A 139 25.37 4.02 -19.37
C GLN A 139 24.98 5.26 -20.18
N GLY A 140 24.89 6.41 -19.49
CA GLY A 140 24.56 7.70 -20.10
C GLY A 140 23.06 7.95 -20.32
N GLU A 141 22.20 6.99 -19.97
CA GLU A 141 20.74 7.17 -20.02
C GLU A 141 20.16 7.34 -18.62
N LYS A 142 18.91 7.81 -18.56
CA LYS A 142 18.16 7.84 -17.30
C LYS A 142 17.83 6.42 -16.88
N ILE A 143 17.88 6.17 -15.58
CA ILE A 143 17.39 4.95 -14.96
C ILE A 143 15.88 4.89 -15.16
N THR A 144 15.39 3.76 -15.66
CA THR A 144 13.97 3.49 -15.91
C THR A 144 13.51 2.22 -15.21
N PHE A 145 12.22 1.90 -15.31
CA PHE A 145 11.61 0.73 -14.70
C PHE A 145 11.01 -0.17 -15.79
N ASP A 146 11.17 -1.49 -15.64
CA ASP A 146 10.65 -2.52 -16.53
C ASP A 146 9.51 -3.30 -15.87
N ASP A 147 8.30 -3.05 -16.34
CA ASP A 147 7.07 -3.67 -15.83
C ASP A 147 7.09 -5.20 -15.91
N GLU A 148 7.61 -5.77 -17.01
CA GLU A 148 7.64 -7.23 -17.18
C GLU A 148 8.73 -7.85 -16.30
N ALA A 149 9.90 -7.23 -16.23
CA ALA A 149 10.95 -7.68 -15.33
C ALA A 149 10.44 -7.70 -13.87
N PHE A 150 9.66 -6.68 -13.46
CA PHE A 150 9.05 -6.62 -12.13
C PHE A 150 8.11 -7.80 -11.87
N VAL A 151 7.23 -8.10 -12.82
CA VAL A 151 6.30 -9.23 -12.71
C VAL A 151 7.04 -10.56 -12.61
N GLU A 152 8.15 -10.70 -13.33
CA GLU A 152 9.00 -11.90 -13.33
C GLU A 152 9.83 -12.08 -12.04
N THR A 153 9.96 -11.06 -11.19
CA THR A 153 10.67 -11.17 -9.89
C THR A 153 10.00 -12.11 -8.90
N ARG A 154 8.76 -12.53 -9.18
CA ARG A 154 7.93 -13.33 -8.29
C ARG A 154 7.35 -14.56 -9.00
N PRO A 155 6.96 -15.60 -8.23
CA PRO A 155 6.35 -16.81 -8.79
C PRO A 155 5.09 -16.50 -9.62
N THR A 156 4.81 -17.35 -10.61
CA THR A 156 3.66 -17.23 -11.53
C THR A 156 2.31 -17.09 -10.81
N THR A 157 2.18 -17.65 -9.61
CA THR A 157 0.98 -17.52 -8.77
C THR A 157 0.72 -16.10 -8.28
N MET A 158 1.74 -15.25 -8.17
CA MET A 158 1.62 -13.85 -7.74
C MET A 158 1.56 -12.86 -8.91
N GLN A 159 1.95 -13.27 -10.11
CA GLN A 159 2.00 -12.39 -11.28
C GLN A 159 0.66 -11.70 -11.61
N PRO A 160 -0.52 -12.36 -11.51
CA PRO A 160 -1.80 -11.68 -11.74
C PRO A 160 -2.03 -10.51 -10.77
N PHE A 161 -1.55 -10.63 -9.53
CA PHE A 161 -1.62 -9.55 -8.54
C PHE A 161 -0.63 -8.43 -8.90
N LEU A 162 0.61 -8.75 -9.27
CA LEU A 162 1.61 -7.74 -9.64
C LEU A 162 1.20 -6.92 -10.86
N ARG A 163 0.58 -7.57 -11.87
CA ARG A 163 0.05 -6.86 -13.05
C ARG A 163 -1.02 -5.84 -12.68
N LYS A 164 -1.95 -6.21 -11.78
CA LYS A 164 -2.92 -5.24 -11.24
C LYS A 164 -2.24 -4.15 -10.41
N MET A 165 -1.15 -4.48 -9.72
CA MET A 165 -0.42 -3.52 -8.90
C MET A 165 0.26 -2.43 -9.74
N LEU A 166 0.76 -2.76 -10.93
CA LEU A 166 1.31 -1.81 -11.89
C LEU A 166 0.29 -0.76 -12.36
N GLU A 167 -0.99 -1.12 -12.37
CA GLU A 167 -2.08 -0.22 -12.75
C GLU A 167 -2.45 0.78 -11.63
N LEU A 168 -1.93 0.60 -10.41
CA LEU A 168 -2.30 1.43 -9.26
C LEU A 168 -1.46 2.71 -9.18
N GLN A 169 -2.13 3.85 -8.97
CA GLN A 169 -1.49 5.14 -8.78
C GLN A 169 -0.53 5.16 -7.57
N ILE A 170 -0.89 4.48 -6.47
CA ILE A 170 -0.04 4.39 -5.27
C ILE A 170 1.31 3.71 -5.55
N PHE A 171 1.34 2.75 -6.49
CA PHE A 171 2.57 2.04 -6.85
C PHE A 171 3.39 2.81 -7.88
N GLN A 172 2.72 3.37 -8.89
CA GLN A 172 3.37 4.25 -9.88
C GLN A 172 4.09 5.41 -9.20
N GLN A 173 3.42 6.10 -8.27
CA GLN A 173 4.03 7.20 -7.52
C GLN A 173 5.26 6.73 -6.72
N PHE A 174 5.19 5.55 -6.09
CA PHE A 174 6.33 4.99 -5.38
C PHE A 174 7.52 4.75 -6.32
N ILE A 175 7.30 4.17 -7.50
CA ILE A 175 8.35 3.95 -8.50
C ILE A 175 8.91 5.27 -9.02
N ASP A 176 8.04 6.23 -9.38
CA ASP A 176 8.45 7.54 -9.89
C ASP A 176 9.29 8.33 -8.89
N GLU A 177 8.95 8.28 -7.60
CA GLU A 177 9.75 8.86 -6.52
C GLU A 177 11.15 8.23 -6.46
N ARG A 178 11.25 6.89 -6.53
CA ARG A 178 12.54 6.19 -6.54
C ARG A 178 13.36 6.53 -7.77
N LEU A 179 12.76 6.52 -8.96
CA LEU A 179 13.42 6.87 -10.21
C LEU A 179 13.90 8.33 -10.19
N THR A 180 13.11 9.24 -9.66
CA THR A 180 13.47 10.66 -9.52
C THR A 180 14.68 10.84 -8.62
N MET A 181 14.72 10.15 -7.47
CA MET A 181 15.87 10.19 -6.57
C MET A 181 17.13 9.65 -7.25
N LEU A 182 17.06 8.46 -7.85
CA LEU A 182 18.21 7.82 -8.50
C LEU A 182 18.76 8.65 -9.66
N ASN A 183 17.88 9.18 -10.51
CA ASN A 183 18.28 10.03 -11.64
C ASN A 183 18.84 11.38 -11.22
N ALA A 184 18.55 11.85 -10.00
CA ALA A 184 19.18 13.01 -9.41
C ALA A 184 20.55 12.69 -8.76
N GLY A 185 21.01 11.44 -8.81
CA GLY A 185 22.21 10.97 -8.11
C GLY A 185 21.99 10.83 -6.60
N LEU A 186 20.74 10.88 -6.13
CA LEU A 186 20.38 10.69 -4.74
C LEU A 186 20.10 9.21 -4.50
N GLY A 187 20.72 8.68 -3.46
CA GLY A 187 20.41 7.37 -2.92
C GLY A 187 19.20 7.46 -1.99
N PHE A 188 18.66 6.30 -1.64
CA PHE A 188 17.61 6.20 -0.63
C PHE A 188 17.92 5.01 0.28
N SER A 189 17.77 5.24 1.59
CA SER A 189 18.03 4.27 2.66
C SER A 189 16.99 4.48 3.74
N ASP A 190 15.75 4.09 3.45
CA ASP A 190 14.66 4.14 4.40
C ASP A 190 14.30 2.75 4.93
N GLU A 191 13.36 2.69 5.89
CA GLU A 191 13.00 1.46 6.59
C GLU A 191 12.52 0.35 5.63
N PHE A 192 11.88 0.72 4.52
CA PHE A 192 11.44 -0.25 3.53
C PHE A 192 12.63 -0.88 2.82
N GLU A 193 13.66 -0.10 2.47
CA GLU A 193 14.87 -0.66 1.86
C GLU A 193 15.66 -1.55 2.80
N HIS A 194 15.74 -1.17 4.09
CA HIS A 194 16.37 -2.01 5.11
C HIS A 194 15.64 -3.35 5.27
N GLU A 195 14.31 -3.35 5.29
CA GLU A 195 13.53 -4.59 5.39
C GLU A 195 13.58 -5.40 4.08
N ALA A 196 13.59 -4.75 2.91
CA ALA A 196 13.76 -5.40 1.61
C ALA A 196 15.11 -6.11 1.48
N TRP A 197 16.19 -5.48 1.94
CA TRP A 197 17.51 -6.10 2.03
C TRP A 197 17.49 -7.39 2.86
N ASN A 198 16.93 -7.31 4.08
CA ASN A 198 16.84 -8.45 4.99
C ASN A 198 15.96 -9.58 4.46
N TYR A 199 14.96 -9.25 3.64
CA TYR A 199 14.12 -10.22 2.96
C TYR A 199 14.87 -10.92 1.82
N CYS A 200 15.61 -10.17 1.00
CA CYS A 200 16.40 -10.70 -0.12
C CYS A 200 17.60 -11.55 0.31
N ASP A 201 18.30 -11.18 1.39
CA ASP A 201 19.47 -11.92 1.90
C ASP A 201 19.09 -13.32 2.42
N LYS A 202 17.80 -13.57 2.71
CA LYS A 202 17.26 -14.90 3.05
C LYS A 202 16.95 -15.77 1.82
N ASN A 203 16.79 -15.17 0.64
CA ASN A 203 16.27 -15.84 -0.56
C ASN A 203 17.21 -15.86 -1.78
N SER A 204 18.32 -15.09 -1.84
CA SER A 204 19.27 -15.18 -2.98
C SER A 204 20.69 -14.66 -2.70
N SER A 205 21.70 -15.46 -3.06
CA SER A 205 23.14 -15.16 -2.95
C SER A 205 23.70 -14.28 -4.10
N LYS A 206 22.94 -14.03 -5.18
CA LYS A 206 23.35 -13.19 -6.32
C LYS A 206 23.28 -11.68 -6.02
N ILE A 207 22.47 -11.29 -5.03
CA ILE A 207 22.09 -9.90 -4.70
C ILE A 207 23.23 -9.12 -4.02
N LYS A 208 24.22 -9.81 -3.46
CA LYS A 208 25.35 -9.18 -2.73
C LYS A 208 26.27 -8.32 -3.61
N GLY A 209 26.35 -8.60 -4.91
CA GLY A 209 27.25 -7.91 -5.85
C GLY A 209 26.76 -6.52 -6.24
N GLN A 210 25.56 -6.46 -6.85
CA GLN A 210 24.96 -5.21 -7.35
C GLN A 210 24.65 -4.20 -6.25
N TYR A 211 24.25 -4.67 -5.07
CA TYR A 211 23.92 -3.76 -3.97
C TYR A 211 25.13 -3.09 -3.35
N LYS A 212 26.28 -3.78 -3.34
CA LYS A 212 27.54 -3.17 -2.88
C LYS A 212 27.88 -2.02 -3.81
N GLU A 213 27.78 -2.19 -5.13
CA GLU A 213 28.03 -1.11 -6.09
C GLU A 213 27.07 0.09 -5.95
N TRP A 214 25.79 -0.15 -5.64
CA TRP A 214 24.81 0.95 -5.48
C TRP A 214 24.87 1.67 -4.13
N THR A 215 25.36 1.01 -3.08
CA THR A 215 25.49 1.62 -1.73
C THR A 215 26.91 2.04 -1.38
N SER A 216 27.93 1.49 -2.05
CA SER A 216 29.34 1.81 -1.83
C SER A 216 29.91 2.76 -2.89
N ALA A 217 29.11 3.23 -3.85
CA ALA A 217 29.47 4.34 -4.73
C ALA A 217 29.11 5.72 -4.15
N MET A 218 28.89 5.79 -2.83
CA MET A 218 28.87 7.01 -2.02
C MET A 218 29.93 6.93 -0.93
#